data_AF-A0A158JZU9-F1
#
_entry.id   AF-A0A158JZU9-F1
#
_cell.length_a   1.000
_cell.length_b   1.000
_cell.length_c   1.000
_cell.angle_alpha   90.00
_cell.angle_beta   90.00
_cell.angle_gamma   90.00
#
_symmetry.space_group_name_H-M   'P 1'
#
loop_
_entity.id
_entity.type
_entity.pdbx_description
1 polymer ?
#
loop_
_entity_poly.entity_id
_entity_poly.type
_entity_poly.pdbx_seq_one_letter_code
_entity_poly.pdbx_strand_id
1 'polypeptide(L)' 'MVCAPSLIPRKPGERVKNDRRDAMKLVRLLRDGDLSAVYVPSVEDEEFRELVRACVSAKDDLNDA' A
#
# COMPACT_ATOMS: atom_id res chain seq x y z
N MET A 1 -4.89 3.91 9.96
CA MET A 1 -4.30 4.57 8.78
C MET A 1 -3.33 3.61 8.12
N VAL A 2 -3.37 3.49 6.80
CA VAL A 2 -2.40 2.70 6.01
C VAL A 2 -1.51 3.68 5.24
N CYS A 3 -0.20 3.45 5.25
CA CYS A 3 0.78 4.27 4.53
C CYS A 3 1.70 3.35 3.71
N ALA A 4 2.20 3.85 2.57
CA ALA A 4 3.16 3.10 1.77
C ALA A 4 4.55 3.13 2.44
N PRO A 5 5.26 1.99 2.55
CA PRO A 5 6.61 1.95 3.11
C PRO A 5 7.61 2.89 2.42
N SER A 6 7.44 3.15 1.13
CA SER A 6 8.26 4.05 0.32
C SER A 6 8.04 5.53 0.64
N LEU A 7 6.90 5.89 1.23
CA LEU A 7 6.56 7.26 1.60
C LEU A 7 6.95 7.61 3.05
N ILE A 8 7.42 6.62 3.82
CA ILE A 8 7.87 6.85 5.21
C ILE A 8 9.27 7.50 5.18
N PRO A 9 9.46 8.70 5.75
CA PRO A 9 10.77 9.32 5.82
C PRO A 9 11.79 8.44 6.58
N ARG A 10 12.94 8.14 5.94
CA ARG A 10 14.04 7.39 6.54
C ARG A 10 15.37 8.10 6.36
N LYS A 11 16.21 8.07 7.38
CA LYS A 11 17.57 8.61 7.29
C LYS A 11 18.47 7.58 6.57
N PRO A 12 19.40 8.01 5.72
CA PRO A 12 20.43 7.12 5.17
C PRO A 12 21.16 6.37 6.29
N GLY A 13 21.34 5.05 6.14
CA GLY A 13 21.98 4.19 7.15
C GLY A 13 21.04 3.63 8.23
N GLU A 14 19.78 4.07 8.28
CA GLU A 14 18.77 3.54 9.20
C GLU A 14 18.23 2.18 8.68
N ARG A 15 18.97 1.09 8.96
CA ARG A 15 18.67 -0.27 8.47
C ARG A 15 18.32 -1.28 9.56
N VAL A 16 18.44 -0.91 10.83
CA VAL A 16 18.16 -1.82 11.95
C VAL A 16 16.65 -1.82 12.23
N LYS A 17 15.98 -2.90 11.86
CA LYS A 17 14.57 -3.13 12.23
C LYS A 17 14.47 -3.41 13.73
N ASN A 18 13.63 -2.65 14.42
CA ASN A 18 13.32 -2.88 15.83
C ASN A 18 11.89 -2.42 16.06
N ASP A 19 10.97 -3.37 16.22
CA ASP A 19 9.54 -3.12 16.21
C ASP A 19 9.12 -2.04 17.23
N ARG A 20 9.77 -2.00 18.40
CA ARG A 20 9.51 -0.98 19.43
C ARG A 20 9.96 0.42 18.99
N ARG A 21 11.14 0.55 18.38
CA ARG A 21 11.65 1.85 17.89
C ARG A 21 10.85 2.31 16.67
N ASP A 22 10.56 1.38 15.76
CA ASP A 22 9.79 1.62 14.55
C ASP A 22 8.38 2.12 14.89
N ALA A 23 7.71 1.48 15.85
CA ALA A 23 6.40 1.94 16.34
C ALA A 23 6.46 3.36 16.92
N MET A 24 7.43 3.67 17.79
CA MET A 24 7.58 5.02 18.34
C MET A 24 7.86 6.07 17.26
N LYS A 25 8.66 5.73 16.25
CA LYS A 25 8.97 6.62 15.12
C LYS A 25 7.70 6.91 14.31
N LEU A 26 6.92 5.87 13.99
CA LEU A 26 5.67 6.03 13.25
C LEU A 26 4.67 6.91 13.99
N VAL A 27 4.54 6.75 15.31
CA VAL A 27 3.64 7.59 16.12
C VAL A 27 4.07 9.06 16.07
N ARG A 28 5.38 9.35 16.14
CA ARG A 28 5.90 10.72 16.02
C ARG A 28 5.60 11.31 14.65
N LEU A 29 5.93 10.60 13.57
CA LEU A 29 5.66 11.05 12.21
C LEU A 29 4.16 11.27 11.97
N LEU A 30 3.30 10.41 12.51
CA LEU A 30 1.85 10.58 12.42
C LEU A 30 1.38 11.85 13.12
N ARG A 31 1.88 12.10 14.34
CA ARG A 31 1.53 13.27 15.14
C ARG A 31 2.00 14.57 14.49
N ASP A 32 3.17 14.54 13.88
CA ASP A 32 3.79 15.71 13.26
C ASP A 32 3.24 15.95 11.82
N GLY A 33 2.43 15.02 11.29
CA GLY A 33 1.78 15.14 9.97
C GLY A 33 2.63 14.65 8.79
N ASP A 34 3.77 14.04 9.05
CA ASP A 34 4.76 13.60 8.07
C ASP A 34 4.46 12.24 7.42
N LEU A 35 3.32 11.62 7.74
CA LEU A 35 2.89 10.36 7.10
C LEU A 35 1.76 10.58 6.11
N SER A 36 2.00 10.19 4.87
CA SER A 36 0.97 10.18 3.82
C SER A 36 0.14 8.90 3.86
N ALA A 37 -1.16 9.04 4.06
CA ALA A 37 -2.09 7.93 3.91
C ALA A 37 -2.19 7.51 2.43
N VAL A 38 -2.29 6.20 2.21
CA VAL A 38 -2.61 5.65 0.88
C VAL A 38 -4.07 5.24 0.83
N TYR A 39 -4.65 5.34 -0.36
CA TYR A 39 -5.97 4.80 -0.62
C TYR A 39 -5.94 3.28 -0.46
N VAL A 40 -6.84 2.75 0.37
CA VAL A 40 -7.07 1.32 0.51
C VAL A 40 -8.40 1.03 -0.16
N PRO A 41 -8.44 0.20 -1.22
CA PRO A 41 -9.69 -0.18 -1.87
C PRO A 41 -10.68 -0.78 -0.86
N SER A 42 -11.93 -0.36 -0.97
CA SER A 42 -13.05 -0.99 -0.28
C SER A 42 -13.36 -2.37 -0.89
N VAL A 43 -14.25 -3.11 -0.23
CA VAL A 43 -14.74 -4.40 -0.78
C VAL A 43 -15.42 -4.18 -2.13
N GLU A 44 -16.27 -3.14 -2.25
CA GLU A 44 -16.98 -2.78 -3.48
C GLU A 44 -15.99 -2.42 -4.62
N ASP A 45 -14.90 -1.70 -4.31
CA ASP A 45 -13.86 -1.40 -5.29
C ASP A 45 -13.17 -2.67 -5.79
N GLU A 46 -12.93 -3.63 -4.91
CA GLU A 46 -12.25 -4.87 -5.25
C GLU A 46 -13.15 -5.81 -6.06
N GLU A 47 -14.45 -5.86 -5.76
CA GLU A 47 -15.45 -6.58 -6.56
C GLU A 47 -15.50 -6.04 -8.00
N PHE A 48 -15.53 -4.72 -8.16
CA PHE A 48 -15.48 -4.11 -9.49
C PHE A 48 -14.17 -4.42 -10.22
N ARG A 49 -13.03 -4.36 -9.52
CA ARG A 49 -11.72 -4.72 -10.09
C ARG A 49 -11.66 -6.18 -10.50
N GLU A 50 -12.26 -7.08 -9.72
CA GLU A 50 -12.33 -8.50 -10.03
C GLU A 50 -13.13 -8.76 -11.30
N LEU A 51 -14.29 -8.10 -11.47
CA LEU A 51 -15.04 -8.14 -12.71
C LEU A 51 -14.21 -7.69 -13.92
N VAL A 52 -13.50 -6.55 -13.79
CA VAL A 52 -12.64 -6.04 -14.87
C VAL A 52 -11.51 -7.04 -15.20
N ARG A 53 -10.87 -7.63 -14.20
CA ARG A 53 -9.83 -8.65 -14.39
C ARG A 53 -10.38 -9.89 -15.10
N ALA A 54 -11.58 -10.35 -14.73
CA ALA A 54 -12.23 -11.49 -15.39
C ALA A 54 -12.52 -11.20 -16.88
N CYS A 55 -13.02 -10.01 -17.18
CA CYS A 55 -13.25 -9.56 -18.56
C CYS A 55 -11.95 -9.51 -19.40
N VAL A 56 -10.87 -9.00 -18.81
CA VAL A 56 -9.55 -8.95 -19.48
C VAL A 56 -9.02 -10.37 -19.71
N SER A 57 -9.06 -11.24 -18.70
CA SER A 57 -8.63 -12.65 -18.83
C SER A 57 -9.37 -13.37 -19.94
N ALA A 58 -10.71 -13.27 -19.99
CA ALA A 58 -11.50 -13.92 -21.03
C ALA A 58 -11.16 -13.42 -22.44
N LYS A 59 -10.78 -12.13 -22.56
CA LYS A 59 -10.34 -11.56 -23.83
C LYS A 59 -8.93 -12.03 -24.20
N ASP A 60 -8.03 -12.12 -23.23
CA ASP A 60 -6.67 -12.61 -23.46
C ASP A 60 -6.69 -14.08 -23.88
N ASP A 61 -7.53 -14.92 -23.24
CA ASP A 61 -7.75 -16.32 -23.63
C ASP A 61 -8.22 -16.46 -25.09
N LEU A 62 -9.03 -15.52 -25.60
CA LEU A 62 -9.46 -15.49 -27.00
C LEU A 62 -8.34 -15.06 -27.97
N ASN A 63 -7.38 -14.24 -27.51
CA ASN A 63 -6.26 -13.80 -28.33
C ASN A 63 -5.13 -14.85 -28.36
N ASP A 64 -5.02 -15.67 -27.32
CA ASP A 64 -4.02 -16.72 -27.17
C ASP A 64 -4.43 -18.05 -27.84
N ALA A 65 -5.65 -18.14 -28.37
CA ALA A 65 -6.22 -19.28 -29.11
C ALA A 65 -6.07 -19.13 -30.63
#